data_AF-A0A523YDY9-F1
#
_entry.id   AF-A0A523YDY9-F1
#
_cell.length_a   1.000
_cell.length_b   1.000
_cell.length_c   1.000
_cell.angle_alpha   90.00
_cell.angle_beta   90.00
_cell.angle_gamma   90.00
#
_symmetry.space_group_name_H-M   'P 1'
#
loop_
_entity.id
_entity.type
_entity.pdbx_description
1 polymer ?
#
loop_
_entity_poly.entity_id
_entity_poly.type
_entity_poly.pdbx_seq_one_letter_code
_entity_poly.pdbx_strand_id
1 'polypeptide(L)'
;MGPARADDDVAFTTIDKGSSSGIGHYDCNYTGENLVIRNHSSFESFWSNHKGNLDPQPPVPTNISWDSQMVLVGILGTYISCCDSYITFVRAQTDGEALYAYIEKYFVPGHIPQNDAMSNPFHIIALDSSPNVVFVEVPPPEESADSQEPILLEILVWVGLPIILIVIAVLAIRRRLRGPASGT
;
A
#
# COMPACT_ATOMS: atom_id res chain seq x y z
N MET A 1 10.27 24.21 -14.47
CA MET A 1 9.64 22.92 -14.81
C MET A 1 8.14 23.15 -14.73
N GLY A 2 7.43 23.09 -15.86
CA GLY A 2 5.97 23.22 -15.85
C GLY A 2 5.33 21.95 -15.29
N PRO A 3 4.07 21.99 -14.82
CA PRO A 3 3.36 20.77 -14.45
C PRO A 3 3.24 19.89 -15.70
N ALA A 4 3.55 18.60 -15.55
CA ALA A 4 3.41 17.62 -16.62
C ALA A 4 1.94 17.52 -17.06
N ARG A 5 1.69 17.30 -18.36
CA ARG A 5 0.33 17.30 -18.90
C ARG A 5 -0.33 15.95 -18.60
N ALA A 6 -1.65 15.96 -18.41
CA ALA A 6 -2.42 14.73 -18.19
C ALA A 6 -2.37 13.77 -19.40
N ASP A 7 -1.99 14.27 -20.59
CA ASP A 7 -1.87 13.49 -21.82
C ASP A 7 -0.56 12.67 -21.89
N ASP A 8 0.33 12.80 -20.89
CA ASP A 8 1.65 12.14 -20.89
C ASP A 8 1.66 10.81 -20.11
N ASP A 9 0.51 10.34 -19.64
CA ASP A 9 0.38 9.09 -18.89
C ASP A 9 0.51 7.87 -19.82
N VAL A 10 1.35 6.92 -19.43
CA VAL A 10 1.62 5.67 -20.17
C VAL A 10 0.85 4.53 -19.53
N ALA A 11 0.04 3.85 -20.34
CA ALA A 11 -0.64 2.64 -19.90
C ALA A 11 0.36 1.51 -19.68
N PHE A 12 0.13 0.72 -18.63
CA PHE A 12 0.89 -0.50 -18.35
C PHE A 12 -0.05 -1.65 -18.02
N THR A 13 0.44 -2.87 -18.19
CA THR A 13 -0.27 -4.10 -17.84
C THR A 13 0.46 -4.78 -16.69
N THR A 14 -0.24 -5.07 -15.60
CA THR A 14 0.30 -5.94 -14.54
C THR A 14 0.52 -7.35 -15.09
N ILE A 15 1.77 -7.80 -15.07
CA ILE A 15 2.12 -9.19 -15.37
C ILE A 15 1.81 -10.05 -14.14
N ASP A 16 2.25 -9.58 -12.97
CA ASP A 16 2.08 -10.28 -11.71
C ASP A 16 2.22 -9.33 -10.52
N LYS A 17 1.56 -9.65 -9.42
CA LYS A 17 1.60 -8.90 -8.16
C LYS A 17 1.28 -9.84 -7.01
N GLY A 18 2.03 -9.74 -5.92
CA GLY A 18 1.80 -10.60 -4.77
C GLY A 18 2.60 -10.19 -3.54
N SER A 19 2.43 -10.95 -2.47
CA SER A 19 3.09 -10.73 -1.17
C SER A 19 4.42 -11.45 -1.03
N SER A 20 4.78 -12.35 -1.95
CA SER A 20 5.99 -13.15 -1.84
C SER A 20 6.67 -13.41 -3.19
N SER A 21 7.87 -12.86 -3.33
CA SER A 21 8.85 -13.19 -4.36
C SER A 21 9.86 -14.20 -3.80
N GLY A 22 10.31 -15.15 -4.64
CA GLY A 22 11.41 -16.06 -4.31
C GLY A 22 12.78 -15.36 -4.23
N ILE A 23 12.91 -14.17 -4.82
CA ILE A 23 14.14 -13.37 -4.75
C ILE A 23 14.33 -12.84 -3.33
N GLY A 24 15.54 -12.94 -2.78
CA GLY A 24 15.85 -12.42 -1.45
C GLY A 24 15.12 -13.12 -0.29
N HIS A 25 14.30 -14.14 -0.56
CA HIS A 25 13.41 -14.76 0.43
C HIS A 25 14.16 -15.34 1.65
N TYR A 26 15.41 -15.74 1.49
CA TYR A 26 16.25 -16.26 2.57
C TYR A 26 17.30 -15.26 3.08
N ASP A 27 17.29 -14.03 2.57
CA ASP A 27 18.19 -12.97 2.99
C ASP A 27 17.41 -11.93 3.81
N CYS A 28 17.60 -11.98 5.14
CA CYS A 28 16.98 -11.05 6.07
C CYS A 28 17.49 -9.61 5.92
N ASN A 29 18.59 -9.38 5.19
CA ASN A 29 19.13 -8.04 4.93
C ASN A 29 18.72 -7.50 3.55
N TYR A 30 17.92 -8.25 2.78
CA TYR A 30 17.51 -7.81 1.46
C TYR A 30 16.49 -6.67 1.55
N THR A 31 16.87 -5.50 1.04
CA THR A 31 16.10 -4.25 1.13
C THR A 31 15.20 -3.97 -0.06
N GLY A 32 14.93 -4.98 -0.89
CA GLY A 32 14.17 -4.83 -2.12
C GLY A 32 15.01 -4.33 -3.29
N GLU A 33 14.39 -4.25 -4.47
CA GLU A 33 15.03 -3.75 -5.67
C GLU A 33 13.99 -3.26 -6.69
N ASN A 34 14.42 -2.33 -7.55
CA ASN A 34 13.67 -1.92 -8.73
C ASN A 34 14.50 -2.29 -9.97
N LEU A 35 13.91 -3.00 -10.93
CA LEU A 35 14.62 -3.47 -12.12
C LEU A 35 13.91 -3.04 -13.41
N VAL A 36 14.72 -2.84 -14.45
CA VAL A 36 14.26 -2.65 -15.83
C VAL A 36 14.78 -3.82 -16.64
N ILE A 37 13.88 -4.60 -17.23
CA ILE A 37 14.22 -5.78 -18.01
C ILE A 37 13.74 -5.54 -19.46
N ARG A 38 14.67 -5.63 -20.42
CA ARG A 38 14.44 -5.22 -21.82
C ARG A 38 14.47 -6.35 -22.82
N ASN A 39 14.72 -7.58 -22.39
CA ASN A 39 14.81 -8.72 -23.28
C ASN A 39 14.30 -9.98 -22.62
N HIS A 40 13.89 -10.93 -23.46
CA HIS A 40 13.31 -12.20 -23.03
C HIS A 40 14.24 -13.01 -22.13
N SER A 41 15.52 -13.16 -22.49
CA SER A 41 16.47 -14.01 -21.73
C SER A 41 16.72 -13.53 -20.30
N SER A 42 16.82 -12.21 -20.11
CA SER A 42 16.95 -11.61 -18.78
C SER A 42 15.66 -11.76 -17.98
N PHE A 43 14.49 -11.66 -18.63
CA PHE A 43 13.21 -11.86 -17.96
C PHE A 43 12.98 -13.32 -17.55
N GLU A 44 13.33 -14.27 -18.41
CA GLU A 44 13.27 -15.70 -18.11
C GLU A 44 14.16 -16.04 -16.90
N SER A 45 15.38 -15.51 -16.87
CA SER A 45 16.30 -15.68 -15.73
C SER A 45 15.74 -15.08 -14.45
N PHE A 46 15.19 -13.86 -14.53
CA PHE A 46 14.51 -13.21 -13.41
C PHE A 46 13.31 -14.03 -12.93
N TRP A 47 12.44 -14.47 -13.85
CA TRP A 47 11.22 -15.22 -13.54
C TRP A 47 11.54 -16.56 -12.90
N SER A 48 12.62 -17.22 -13.37
CA SER A 48 13.12 -18.46 -12.78
C SER A 48 13.44 -18.30 -11.30
N ASN A 49 14.07 -17.19 -10.92
CA ASN A 49 14.41 -16.90 -9.52
C ASN A 49 13.19 -16.41 -8.73
N HIS A 50 12.40 -15.53 -9.31
CA HIS A 50 11.20 -14.95 -8.71
C HIS A 50 10.16 -16.03 -8.32
N LYS A 51 10.01 -17.06 -9.15
CA LYS A 51 9.07 -18.18 -8.93
C LYS A 51 9.71 -19.47 -8.47
N GLY A 52 11.02 -19.48 -8.20
CA GLY A 52 11.78 -20.70 -7.90
C GLY A 52 11.41 -21.40 -6.60
N ASN A 53 10.61 -20.76 -5.74
CA ASN A 53 10.09 -21.33 -4.50
C ASN A 53 8.69 -21.97 -4.64
N LEU A 54 8.12 -22.00 -5.85
CA LEU A 54 6.82 -22.63 -6.13
C LEU A 54 7.00 -23.98 -6.83
N ASP A 55 6.20 -24.99 -6.44
CA ASP A 55 6.18 -26.31 -7.07
C ASP A 55 4.73 -26.71 -7.45
N PRO A 56 4.39 -26.85 -8.75
CA PRO A 56 5.27 -26.60 -9.89
C PRO A 56 5.53 -25.11 -10.10
N GLN A 57 6.68 -24.80 -10.69
CA GLN A 57 7.03 -23.43 -11.05
C GLN A 57 6.09 -22.91 -12.17
N PRO A 58 5.43 -21.75 -12.00
CA PRO A 58 4.64 -21.12 -13.05
C PRO A 58 5.46 -20.82 -14.31
N PRO A 59 4.88 -21.02 -15.51
CA PRO A 59 5.57 -20.73 -16.77
C PRO A 59 5.87 -19.22 -16.91
N VAL A 60 6.90 -18.88 -17.69
CA VAL A 60 7.24 -17.49 -18.02
C VAL A 60 6.11 -16.88 -18.87
N PRO A 61 5.62 -15.68 -18.53
CA PRO A 61 4.64 -14.95 -19.33
C PRO A 61 5.11 -14.71 -20.78
N THR A 62 4.27 -15.06 -21.76
CA THR A 62 4.60 -14.97 -23.19
C THR A 62 3.95 -13.78 -23.91
N ASN A 63 3.13 -13.00 -23.22
CA ASN A 63 2.36 -11.89 -23.79
C ASN A 63 3.13 -10.54 -23.82
N ILE A 64 4.46 -10.57 -23.81
CA ILE A 64 5.33 -9.38 -23.83
C ILE A 64 6.00 -9.29 -25.19
N SER A 65 5.77 -8.19 -25.90
CA SER A 65 6.41 -7.89 -27.18
C SER A 65 7.77 -7.24 -26.95
N TRP A 66 8.84 -8.03 -26.84
CA TRP A 66 10.19 -7.53 -26.51
C TRP A 66 10.80 -6.54 -27.50
N ASP A 67 10.25 -6.43 -28.72
CA ASP A 67 10.67 -5.44 -29.72
C ASP A 67 10.19 -4.03 -29.37
N SER A 68 9.10 -3.91 -28.61
CA SER A 68 8.43 -2.63 -28.31
C SER A 68 8.18 -2.39 -26.83
N GLN A 69 8.26 -3.42 -26.00
CA GLN A 69 7.95 -3.37 -24.58
C GLN A 69 9.17 -3.69 -23.72
N MET A 70 9.10 -3.24 -22.48
CA MET A 70 9.99 -3.62 -21.40
C MET A 70 9.17 -4.03 -20.18
N VAL A 71 9.84 -4.67 -19.22
CA VAL A 71 9.26 -5.03 -17.94
C VAL A 71 9.90 -4.19 -16.84
N LEU A 72 9.07 -3.62 -15.99
CA LEU A 72 9.50 -3.00 -14.74
C LEU A 72 9.11 -3.89 -13.58
N VAL A 73 10.05 -4.07 -12.66
CA VAL A 73 9.89 -4.86 -11.45
C VAL A 73 10.09 -3.94 -10.26
N GLY A 74 9.16 -3.96 -9.31
CA GLY A 74 9.37 -3.43 -7.97
C GLY A 74 9.24 -4.56 -6.97
N ILE A 75 10.26 -4.74 -6.13
CA ILE A 75 10.28 -5.66 -5.00
C ILE A 75 10.50 -4.83 -3.74
N LEU A 76 9.64 -5.00 -2.74
CA LEU A 76 9.65 -4.19 -1.53
C LEU A 76 10.88 -4.51 -0.66
N GLY A 77 11.27 -5.78 -0.59
CA GLY A 77 12.31 -6.29 0.30
C GLY A 77 11.79 -7.37 1.25
N THR A 78 12.69 -7.98 2.01
CA THR A 78 12.32 -9.01 2.96
C THR A 78 11.69 -8.38 4.19
N TYR A 79 10.41 -8.70 4.43
CA TYR A 79 9.67 -8.24 5.61
C TYR A 79 9.01 -9.38 6.34
N ILE A 80 9.13 -9.34 7.66
CA ILE A 80 8.49 -10.26 8.58
C ILE A 80 7.17 -9.64 9.04
N SER A 81 6.31 -9.26 8.10
CA SER A 81 4.91 -8.93 8.37
C SER A 81 4.09 -9.38 7.16
N CYS A 82 3.27 -10.41 7.36
CA CYS A 82 2.68 -11.17 6.26
C CYS A 82 1.60 -10.44 5.47
N CYS A 83 1.00 -9.39 6.04
CA CYS A 83 -0.43 -9.23 5.82
C CYS A 83 -0.91 -7.89 5.28
N ASP A 84 -0.08 -6.85 5.22
CA ASP A 84 -0.52 -5.53 4.70
C ASP A 84 0.59 -4.73 3.98
N SER A 85 1.85 -5.18 4.05
CA SER A 85 2.95 -4.53 3.34
C SER A 85 2.81 -4.74 1.83
N TYR A 86 3.01 -3.69 1.04
CA TYR A 86 2.91 -3.78 -0.41
C TYR A 86 3.86 -2.83 -1.14
N ILE A 87 4.11 -3.17 -2.39
CA ILE A 87 4.71 -2.30 -3.39
C ILE A 87 3.78 -2.28 -4.60
N THR A 88 3.53 -1.11 -5.19
CA THR A 88 2.71 -1.03 -6.38
C THR A 88 3.11 0.11 -7.30
N PHE A 89 3.19 -0.16 -8.60
CA PHE A 89 3.17 0.89 -9.60
C PHE A 89 1.78 1.52 -9.62
N VAL A 90 1.72 2.84 -9.43
CA VAL A 90 0.46 3.61 -9.43
C VAL A 90 0.28 4.41 -10.71
N ARG A 91 1.39 4.77 -11.36
CA ARG A 91 1.39 5.57 -12.59
C ARG A 91 2.71 5.39 -13.34
N ALA A 92 2.67 5.53 -14.65
CA ALA A 92 3.85 5.73 -15.48
C ALA A 92 3.61 6.97 -16.35
N GLN A 93 4.62 7.82 -16.50
CA GLN A 93 4.52 9.07 -17.25
C GLN A 93 5.77 9.32 -18.07
N THR A 94 5.65 9.88 -19.26
CA THR A 94 6.79 10.32 -20.07
C THR A 94 7.05 11.81 -19.96
N ASP A 95 8.32 12.22 -19.92
CA ASP A 95 8.75 13.60 -20.15
C ASP A 95 9.98 13.56 -21.07
N GLY A 96 9.75 13.87 -22.35
CA GLY A 96 10.74 13.69 -23.40
C GLY A 96 11.09 12.20 -23.59
N GLU A 97 12.36 11.86 -23.43
CA GLU A 97 12.86 10.47 -23.56
C GLU A 97 12.81 9.69 -22.24
N ALA A 98 12.50 10.35 -21.12
CA ALA A 98 12.47 9.73 -19.81
C ALA A 98 11.06 9.22 -19.48
N LEU A 99 11.00 7.99 -18.97
CA LEU A 99 9.82 7.41 -18.34
C LEU A 99 9.98 7.45 -16.81
N TYR A 100 9.02 8.08 -16.15
CA TYR A 100 8.90 8.11 -14.69
C TYR A 100 7.90 7.05 -14.26
N ALA A 101 8.38 6.03 -13.56
CA ALA A 101 7.56 4.97 -12.98
C ALA A 101 7.32 5.28 -11.50
N TYR A 102 6.08 5.68 -11.18
CA TYR A 102 5.69 6.04 -9.82
C TYR A 102 5.34 4.78 -9.03
N ILE A 103 6.08 4.55 -7.96
CA ILE A 103 5.93 3.40 -7.07
C ILE A 103 5.45 3.89 -5.72
N GLU A 104 4.36 3.31 -5.26
CA GLU A 104 3.89 3.43 -3.89
C GLU A 104 4.40 2.23 -3.08
N LYS A 105 5.00 2.52 -1.93
CA LYS A 105 5.46 1.52 -0.97
C LYS A 105 4.77 1.76 0.35
N TYR A 106 4.18 0.71 0.91
CA TYR A 106 3.60 0.75 2.23
C TYR A 106 4.15 -0.37 3.08
N PHE A 107 4.51 0.00 4.30
CA PHE A 107 5.07 -0.91 5.29
C PHE A 107 4.19 -0.83 6.52
N VAL A 108 3.71 -1.98 6.97
CA VAL A 108 3.09 -2.07 8.30
C VAL A 108 4.18 -2.36 9.32
N PRO A 109 4.48 -1.41 10.23
CA PRO A 109 5.38 -1.67 11.34
C PRO A 109 4.65 -2.60 12.32
N GLY A 110 5.11 -3.83 12.46
CA GLY A 110 4.48 -4.83 13.32
C GLY A 110 5.47 -5.51 14.26
N HIS A 111 5.05 -5.73 15.51
CA HIS A 111 5.71 -6.65 16.43
C HIS A 111 5.48 -8.07 15.96
N ILE A 112 6.57 -8.75 15.59
CA ILE A 112 6.57 -10.08 15.02
C ILE A 112 6.24 -11.11 16.12
N PRO A 113 5.18 -11.93 16.01
CA PRO A 113 5.18 -13.26 16.59
C PRO A 113 6.23 -14.10 15.82
N GLN A 114 7.11 -14.83 16.52
CA GLN A 114 8.23 -15.61 15.95
C GLN A 114 7.85 -16.67 14.88
N ASN A 115 6.58 -16.78 14.50
CA ASN A 115 6.04 -17.77 13.59
C ASN A 115 5.44 -17.19 12.29
N ASP A 116 5.57 -15.89 12.03
CA ASP A 116 5.03 -15.29 10.80
C ASP A 116 5.87 -15.64 9.56
N ALA A 117 5.19 -15.86 8.43
CA ALA A 117 5.82 -16.16 7.16
C ALA A 117 6.61 -14.95 6.65
N MET A 118 7.85 -15.18 6.20
CA MET A 118 8.64 -14.16 5.51
C MET A 118 7.91 -13.78 4.20
N SER A 119 7.61 -12.49 4.07
CA SER A 119 7.00 -11.91 2.89
C SER A 119 8.05 -11.10 2.12
N ASN A 120 7.86 -11.02 0.80
CA ASN A 120 8.62 -10.12 -0.04
C ASN A 120 7.68 -9.59 -1.14
N PRO A 121 6.84 -8.59 -0.82
CA PRO A 121 5.86 -8.07 -1.75
C PRO A 121 6.49 -7.56 -3.04
N PHE A 122 5.79 -7.77 -4.15
CA PHE A 122 6.29 -7.40 -5.48
C PHE A 122 5.15 -6.95 -6.40
N HIS A 123 5.50 -6.15 -7.41
CA HIS A 123 4.65 -5.82 -8.54
C HIS A 123 5.51 -5.80 -9.81
N ILE A 124 5.08 -6.53 -10.84
CA ILE A 124 5.75 -6.64 -12.13
C ILE A 124 4.79 -6.13 -13.21
N ILE A 125 5.22 -5.16 -14.01
CA ILE A 125 4.41 -4.56 -15.07
C ILE A 125 5.13 -4.62 -16.42
N ALA A 126 4.36 -4.69 -17.50
CA ALA A 126 4.82 -4.49 -18.88
C ALA A 126 4.27 -3.17 -19.44
N LEU A 127 5.09 -2.47 -20.20
CA LEU A 127 4.73 -1.23 -20.89
C LEU A 127 5.71 -0.96 -22.04
N ASP A 128 5.42 0.08 -22.82
CA ASP A 128 6.26 0.50 -23.93
C ASP A 128 7.68 0.84 -23.47
N SER A 129 8.66 0.44 -24.27
CA SER A 129 10.08 0.59 -23.96
C SER A 129 10.51 2.05 -24.02
N SER A 130 11.16 2.52 -22.96
CA SER A 130 11.83 3.82 -22.91
C SER A 130 13.30 3.63 -22.58
N PRO A 131 14.25 4.36 -23.20
CA PRO A 131 15.68 4.21 -22.92
C PRO A 131 16.04 4.62 -21.48
N ASN A 132 15.33 5.60 -20.93
CA ASN A 132 15.64 6.20 -19.63
C ASN A 132 14.46 6.00 -18.68
N VAL A 133 14.63 5.14 -17.67
CA VAL A 133 13.60 4.89 -16.66
C VAL A 133 14.04 5.46 -15.33
N VAL A 134 13.17 6.27 -14.72
CA VAL A 134 13.35 6.83 -13.38
C VAL A 134 12.25 6.29 -12.48
N PHE A 135 12.63 5.61 -11.41
CA PHE A 135 11.68 5.19 -10.38
C PHE A 135 11.45 6.35 -9.41
N VAL A 136 10.19 6.72 -9.20
CA VAL A 136 9.80 7.78 -8.29
C VAL A 136 8.95 7.18 -7.18
N GLU A 137 9.45 7.20 -5.95
CA GLU A 137 8.66 6.79 -4.80
C GLU A 137 7.64 7.88 -4.46
N VAL A 138 6.38 7.47 -4.29
CA VAL A 138 5.30 8.34 -3.83
C VAL A 138 4.87 7.88 -2.43
N PRO A 139 4.46 8.82 -1.56
CA PRO A 139 3.88 8.44 -0.29
C PRO A 139 2.61 7.61 -0.56
N PRO A 140 2.30 6.61 0.29
CA PRO A 140 0.98 5.99 0.27
C PRO A 140 -0.08 7.08 0.45
N PRO A 141 -1.29 6.91 -0.10
CA PRO A 141 -2.38 7.83 0.19
C PRO A 141 -2.45 7.95 1.71
N GLU A 142 -2.34 9.17 2.23
CA GLU A 142 -2.69 9.40 3.63
C GLU A 142 -4.07 8.78 3.79
N GLU A 143 -4.15 7.74 4.61
CA GLU A 143 -5.42 7.12 4.98
C GLU A 143 -6.30 8.31 5.37
N SER A 144 -7.27 8.63 4.51
CA SER A 144 -7.86 9.97 4.53
C SER A 144 -8.34 10.23 5.95
N ALA A 145 -8.04 11.39 6.52
CA ALA A 145 -8.53 11.73 7.86
C ALA A 145 -10.07 11.63 7.96
N ASP A 146 -10.76 11.61 6.81
CA ASP A 146 -12.19 11.31 6.67
C ASP A 146 -12.58 9.85 6.98
N SER A 147 -11.66 8.89 6.92
CA SER A 147 -11.92 7.51 7.35
C SER A 147 -11.84 7.34 8.88
N GLN A 148 -11.30 8.34 9.60
CA GLN A 148 -11.59 8.53 11.02
C GLN A 148 -12.94 9.24 11.19
N GLU A 149 -14.00 8.64 10.63
CA GLU A 149 -15.36 8.95 11.05
C GLU A 149 -15.40 8.89 12.59
N PRO A 150 -16.01 9.90 13.23
CA PRO A 150 -15.59 10.35 14.54
C PRO A 150 -15.94 9.31 15.61
N ILE A 151 -14.93 8.57 16.07
CA ILE A 151 -14.94 7.93 17.39
C ILE A 151 -15.40 8.95 18.45
N LEU A 152 -15.11 10.24 18.25
CA LEU A 152 -15.60 11.33 19.08
C LEU A 152 -17.13 11.45 19.14
N LEU A 153 -17.87 11.15 18.06
CA LEU A 153 -19.33 11.26 18.01
C LEU A 153 -19.99 10.04 18.66
N GLU A 154 -19.41 8.84 18.50
CA GLU A 154 -19.81 7.67 19.30
C GLU A 154 -19.49 7.86 20.79
N ILE A 155 -18.31 8.39 21.15
CA ILE A 155 -17.98 8.73 22.53
C ILE A 155 -18.95 9.80 23.06
N LEU A 156 -19.28 10.84 22.29
CA LEU A 156 -20.21 11.87 22.72
C LEU A 156 -21.62 11.32 22.96
N VAL A 157 -22.08 10.40 22.11
CA VAL A 157 -23.41 9.77 22.21
C VAL A 157 -23.47 8.77 23.37
N TRP A 158 -22.45 7.93 23.56
CA TRP A 158 -22.49 6.87 24.56
C TRP A 158 -21.99 7.31 25.94
N VAL A 159 -21.13 8.34 26.03
CA VAL A 159 -20.59 8.85 27.30
C VAL A 159 -21.19 10.20 27.68
N GLY A 160 -21.36 11.11 26.72
CA GLY A 160 -21.85 12.47 27.00
C GLY A 160 -23.33 12.53 27.40
N LEU A 161 -24.20 11.85 26.67
CA LEU A 161 -25.66 11.84 26.92
C LEU A 161 -26.04 11.28 28.32
N PRO A 162 -25.50 10.13 28.77
CA PRO A 162 -25.80 9.61 30.10
C PRO A 162 -25.41 10.57 31.23
N ILE A 163 -24.25 11.24 31.10
CA ILE A 163 -23.80 12.22 32.10
C ILE A 163 -24.80 13.39 32.20
N ILE A 164 -25.23 13.92 31.05
CA ILE A 164 -26.23 15.00 31.01
C ILE A 164 -27.55 14.55 31.65
N LEU A 165 -28.02 13.35 31.33
CA LEU A 165 -29.24 12.78 31.90
C LEU A 165 -29.15 12.59 33.43
N ILE A 166 -28.00 12.12 33.93
CA ILE A 166 -27.74 11.99 35.37
C ILE A 166 -27.79 13.35 36.06
N VAL A 167 -27.16 14.38 35.48
CA VAL A 167 -27.18 15.74 36.04
C VAL A 167 -28.61 16.30 36.11
N ILE A 168 -29.41 16.12 35.05
CA ILE A 168 -30.81 16.54 35.02
C ILE A 168 -31.63 15.82 36.10
N ALA A 169 -31.47 14.49 36.24
CA ALA A 169 -32.16 13.70 37.24
C ALA A 169 -31.81 14.16 38.67
N VAL A 170 -30.52 14.42 38.96
CA VAL A 170 -30.06 14.92 40.26
C VAL A 170 -30.64 16.29 40.57
N LEU A 171 -30.68 17.21 39.59
CA LEU A 171 -31.28 18.54 39.77
C LEU A 171 -32.78 18.47 40.02
N ALA A 172 -33.51 17.60 39.30
CA ALA A 172 -34.93 17.38 39.50
C ALA A 172 -35.24 16.83 40.91
N ILE A 173 -34.45 15.86 41.39
CA ILE A 173 -34.56 15.31 42.75
C ILE A 173 -34.32 16.41 43.78
N ARG A 174 -33.24 17.21 43.65
CA ARG A 174 -32.95 18.32 44.57
C ARG A 174 -34.07 19.35 44.64
N ARG A 175 -34.69 19.69 43.49
CA ARG A 175 -35.81 20.65 43.45
C ARG A 175 -37.04 20.11 44.17
N ARG A 176 -37.30 18.80 44.07
CA ARG A 176 -38.42 18.16 44.78
C ARG A 176 -38.19 18.04 46.28
N LEU A 177 -36.94 17.84 46.70
CA LEU A 177 -36.56 17.77 48.12
C LEU A 177 -36.53 19.14 48.81
N ARG A 178 -36.29 20.23 48.07
CA ARG A 178 -36.59 21.59 48.53
C ARG A 178 -38.10 21.80 48.46
N GLY A 179 -38.82 21.23 49.43
CA GLY A 179 -40.26 21.44 49.60
C GLY A 179 -40.63 22.93 49.52
N PRO A 180 -41.91 23.25 49.25
CA PRO A 180 -42.35 24.64 49.13
C PRO A 180 -41.85 25.41 50.34
N ALA A 181 -41.07 26.47 50.09
CA ALA A 181 -40.67 27.38 51.14
C ALA A 181 -41.96 27.81 51.82
N SER A 182 -42.14 27.40 53.08
CA SER A 182 -43.28 27.78 53.90
C SER A 182 -43.23 29.31 54.03
N GLY A 183 -43.98 29.98 53.16
CA GLY A 183 -44.13 31.42 53.16
C GLY A 183 -44.84 31.82 54.44
N THR A 184 -44.15 32.62 55.25
CA THR A 184 -44.71 33.41 56.34
C THR A 184 -45.13 34.78 55.82
#